data_AF-A0A328BMR4-F1
#
_entry.id   AF-A0A328BMR4-F1
#
_cell.length_a   1.000
_cell.length_b   1.000
_cell.length_c   1.000
_cell.angle_alpha   90.00
_cell.angle_beta   90.00
_cell.angle_gamma   90.00
#
_symmetry.space_group_name_H-M   'P 1'
#
loop_
_entity.id
_entity.type
_entity.pdbx_description
1 polymer ?
#
loop_
_entity_poly.entity_id
_entity_poly.type
_entity_poly.pdbx_seq_one_letter_code
_entity_poly.pdbx_strand_id
1 'polypeptide(L)' 'MSEPTPKPEAEDAAAFVSAVEKGLETLDRGRGVSYEKVRRWLLSWGTDKETAPPECP' A
#
# COMPACT_ATOMS: atom_id res chain seq x y z
N MET A 1 3.89 -22.66 12.68
CA MET A 1 3.36 -23.37 11.51
C MET A 1 3.01 -22.30 10.49
N SER A 2 3.79 -22.14 9.43
CA SER A 2 3.42 -21.23 8.34
C SER A 2 2.55 -22.03 7.38
N GLU A 3 1.28 -21.69 7.28
CA GLU A 3 0.42 -22.25 6.22
C GLU A 3 0.90 -21.74 4.86
N PRO A 4 0.91 -22.59 3.82
CA PRO A 4 1.25 -22.16 2.48
C PRO A 4 0.16 -21.20 1.98
N THR A 5 0.58 -20.02 1.52
CA THR A 5 -0.32 -19.08 0.84
C THR A 5 -0.95 -19.80 -0.36
N PRO A 6 -2.28 -19.82 -0.50
CA PRO A 6 -2.92 -20.45 -1.65
C PRO A 6 -2.40 -19.78 -2.92
N LYS A 7 -1.97 -20.60 -3.89
CA LYS A 7 -1.57 -20.13 -5.21
C LYS A 7 -2.84 -19.61 -5.90
N PRO A 8 -2.85 -18.38 -6.44
CA PRO A 8 -4.02 -17.90 -7.16
C PRO A 8 -4.33 -18.85 -8.32
N GLU A 9 -5.60 -19.23 -8.50
CA GLU A 9 -6.05 -19.97 -9.67
C GLU A 9 -5.83 -19.10 -10.93
N ALA A 10 -5.74 -19.69 -12.12
CA ALA A 10 -5.26 -18.98 -13.31
C ALA A 10 -6.07 -17.72 -13.68
N GLU A 11 -7.37 -17.72 -13.40
CA GLU A 11 -8.25 -16.55 -13.59
C GLU A 11 -7.99 -15.46 -12.53
N ASP A 12 -7.76 -15.85 -11.28
CA ASP A 12 -7.37 -14.94 -10.20
C ASP A 12 -5.98 -14.32 -10.46
N ALA A 13 -5.08 -15.06 -11.11
CA ALA A 13 -3.75 -14.58 -11.44
C ALA A 13 -3.79 -13.44 -12.48
N ALA A 14 -4.63 -13.54 -13.51
CA ALA A 14 -4.77 -12.48 -14.52
C ALA A 14 -5.40 -11.21 -13.93
N ALA A 15 -6.44 -11.37 -13.10
CA ALA A 15 -7.06 -10.26 -12.39
C ALA A 15 -6.07 -9.59 -11.41
N PHE A 16 -5.27 -10.38 -10.70
CA PHE A 16 -4.22 -9.90 -9.81
C PHE A 16 -3.16 -9.10 -10.56
N VAL A 17 -2.64 -9.62 -11.69
CA VAL A 17 -1.63 -8.91 -12.51
C VAL A 17 -2.18 -7.56 -12.98
N SER A 18 -3.40 -7.54 -13.53
CA SER A 18 -4.03 -6.29 -13.99
C SER A 18 -4.21 -5.27 -12.85
N ALA A 19 -4.58 -5.74 -11.66
CA ALA A 19 -4.70 -4.87 -10.48
C ALA A 19 -3.35 -4.29 -10.06
N VAL A 20 -2.27 -5.07 -10.12
CA VAL A 20 -0.90 -4.60 -9.82
C VAL A 20 -0.43 -3.56 -10.83
N GLU A 21 -0.61 -3.81 -12.13
CA GLU A 21 -0.24 -2.88 -13.20
C GLU A 21 -0.96 -1.53 -13.05
N LYS A 22 -2.26 -1.56 -12.77
CA LYS A 22 -3.06 -0.35 -12.50
C LYS A 22 -2.58 0.40 -11.24
N GLY A 23 -2.15 -0.35 -10.23
CA GLY A 23 -1.53 0.19 -9.02
C GLY A 23 -0.24 0.96 -9.34
N LEU A 24 0.65 0.36 -10.12
CA LEU A 24 1.90 1.00 -10.55
C LEU A 24 1.65 2.26 -11.37
N GLU A 25 0.74 2.21 -12.35
CA GLU A 25 0.39 3.39 -13.16
C GLU A 25 -0.18 4.55 -12.30
N THR A 26 -0.90 4.20 -11.22
CA THR A 26 -1.44 5.17 -10.27
C THR A 26 -0.33 5.79 -9.43
N LEU A 27 0.66 5.01 -9.01
CA LEU A 27 1.85 5.49 -8.29
C LEU A 27 2.73 6.39 -9.18
N ASP A 28 2.93 6.01 -10.45
CA ASP A 28 3.72 6.81 -11.42
C ASP A 28 3.07 8.18 -11.69
N ARG A 29 1.73 8.26 -11.57
CA ARG A 29 0.98 9.52 -11.64
C ARG A 29 1.02 10.33 -10.34
N GLY A 30 1.79 9.90 -9.35
CA GLY A 30 1.91 10.56 -8.04
C GLY A 30 0.70 10.36 -7.12
N ARG A 31 -0.25 9.49 -7.48
CA ARG A 31 -1.44 9.18 -6.67
C ARG A 31 -1.14 8.07 -5.66
N GLY A 32 -0.17 8.36 -4.79
CA GLY A 32 0.26 7.48 -3.72
C GLY A 32 0.80 8.27 -2.54
N VAL A 33 0.80 7.66 -1.37
CA VAL A 33 1.44 8.24 -0.19
C VAL A 33 2.88 7.76 -0.13
N SER A 34 3.84 8.69 -0.19
CA SER A 34 5.26 8.37 -0.06
C SER A 34 5.56 7.70 1.29
N TYR A 35 6.48 6.73 1.29
CA TYR A 35 6.96 6.06 2.50
C TYR A 35 7.31 7.04 3.64
N GLU A 36 8.01 8.13 3.36
CA GLU A 36 8.42 9.11 4.37
C GLU A 36 7.23 9.78 5.09
N LYS A 37 6.13 10.04 4.38
CA LYS A 37 4.91 10.59 4.99
C LYS A 37 4.28 9.57 5.95
N VAL A 38 4.17 8.31 5.52
CA VAL A 38 3.64 7.21 6.34
C VAL A 38 4.53 6.98 7.56
N ARG A 39 5.85 6.91 7.36
CA ARG A 39 6.83 6.70 8.44
C ARG A 39 6.74 7.81 9.49
N ARG A 40 6.68 9.07 9.07
CA ARG A 40 6.56 10.21 9.99
C ARG A 40 5.28 10.12 10.83
N TRP A 41 4.17 9.77 10.19
CA TRP A 41 2.90 9.57 10.87
C TRP A 41 2.97 8.45 11.91
N LEU A 42 3.47 7.27 11.53
CA LEU A 42 3.63 6.13 12.45
C LEU A 42 4.55 6.44 13.63
N LEU A 43 5.64 7.19 13.41
CA LEU A 43 6.56 7.60 14.47
C LEU A 43 5.98 8.67 15.40
N SER A 44 4.88 9.33 15.03
CA SER A 44 4.23 10.33 15.86
C SER A 44 3.24 9.73 16.87
N TRP A 45 2.85 8.47 16.68
CA TRP A 45 1.86 7.80 17.51
C TRP A 45 2.28 7.70 18.97
N GLY A 46 1.35 7.98 19.89
CA GLY A 46 1.59 7.93 21.33
C GLY A 46 2.49 9.07 21.84
N THR A 47 2.65 10.13 21.06
CA THR A 47 3.39 11.34 21.46
C THR A 47 2.46 12.54 21.50
N ASP A 48 2.84 13.60 22.22
CA ASP A 48 2.10 14.88 22.22
C ASP A 48 2.08 15.57 20.84
N LYS A 49 2.83 15.04 19.87
CA LYS A 49 2.90 15.54 18.48
C LYS A 49 2.31 14.56 17.48
N GLU A 50 1.41 13.69 17.92
CA GLU A 50 0.71 12.78 17.03
C GLU A 50 0.06 13.54 15.87
N THR A 51 0.27 13.05 14.66
CA THR A 51 -0.17 13.70 13.43
C THR A 51 -1.34 12.94 12.80
N ALA A 52 -2.14 13.64 12.00
CA ALA A 52 -3.20 13.01 11.22
C ALA A 52 -2.61 12.04 10.16
N PRO A 53 -3.34 10.98 9.79
CA PRO A 53 -2.95 10.09 8.71
C PRO A 53 -2.71 10.87 7.41
N PRO A 54 -1.67 10.54 6.64
CA PRO A 54 -1.39 11.21 5.38
C PRO A 54 -2.44 10.84 4.32
N GLU A 55 -2.94 11.87 3.63
CA GLU A 55 -3.91 11.68 2.55
C GLU A 55 -3.23 11.33 1.23
N CYS A 56 -3.90 10.49 0.44
CA CYS A 56 -3.53 10.24 -0.94
C CYS A 56 -4.06 11.38 -1.81
N PRO A 57 -3.22 11.97 -2.69
CA PRO A 57 -3.65 13.05 -3.58
C PRO A 57 -4.58 12.57 -4.71
#